data_AF-A0A6J4MWE5-F1
#
_entry.id   AF-A0A6J4MWE5-F1
#
_cell.length_a   1.000
_cell.length_b   1.000
_cell.length_c   1.000
_cell.angle_alpha   90.00
_cell.angle_beta   90.00
_cell.angle_gamma   90.00
#
_symmetry.space_group_name_H-M   'P 1'
#
loop_
_entity.id
_entity.type
_entity.pdbx_description
1 polymer ?
#
loop_
_entity_poly.entity_id
_entity_poly.type
_entity_poly.pdbx_seq_one_letter_code
_entity_poly.pdbx_strand_id
1 'polypeptide(L)' 'RIKRGLYKTSAGQLINSDVNGSYNILRKAIPNAFSNGIESCVVQPRRVNPLKVQAKGEGLDASHVMS' A
#
# COMPACT_ATOMS: atom_id res chain seq x y z
N ARG A 1 0.13 16.85 -20.55
CA ARG A 1 -0.99 15.88 -20.60
C ARG A 1 -1.56 15.92 -22.00
N ILE A 2 -1.75 14.76 -22.65
CA ILE A 2 -2.32 14.73 -24.01
C ILE A 2 -3.85 14.62 -23.93
N LYS A 3 -4.33 13.64 -23.17
CA LYS A 3 -5.76 13.40 -22.92
C LYS A 3 -5.98 13.05 -21.46
N ARG A 4 -7.23 12.93 -21.00
CA ARG A 4 -7.51 12.48 -19.62
C ARG A 4 -6.84 11.13 -19.36
N GLY A 5 -6.15 11.02 -18.23
CA GLY A 5 -5.40 9.82 -17.84
C GLY A 5 -4.09 9.58 -18.58
N LEU A 6 -3.73 10.33 -19.64
CA LEU A 6 -2.52 10.06 -20.44
C LEU A 6 -1.55 11.25 -20.48
N TYR A 7 -0.32 10.97 -20.07
CA TYR A 7 0.82 11.89 -20.06
C TYR A 7 1.87 11.42 -21.07
N LYS A 8 2.45 12.36 -21.82
CA LYS A 8 3.58 12.11 -22.72
C LYS A 8 4.82 12.76 -22.12
N THR A 9 5.88 11.97 -21.94
CA THR A 9 7.18 12.45 -21.44
C THR A 9 7.91 13.25 -22.53
N SER A 10 8.96 13.97 -22.14
CA SER A 10 9.84 14.66 -23.10
C SER A 10 10.53 13.70 -24.06
N ALA A 11 10.84 12.47 -23.61
CA ALA A 11 11.34 11.37 -24.44
C ALA A 11 10.26 10.72 -25.33
N GLY A 12 9.02 11.22 -25.30
CA GLY A 12 7.93 10.75 -26.13
C GLY A 12 7.17 9.53 -25.61
N GLN A 13 7.51 9.00 -24.43
CA GLN A 13 6.83 7.85 -23.84
C GLN A 13 5.46 8.23 -23.30
N LEU A 14 4.48 7.34 -23.46
CA LEU A 14 3.12 7.50 -22.94
C LEU A 14 2.97 6.76 -21.62
N ILE A 15 2.63 7.49 -20.56
CA ILE A 15 2.41 6.95 -19.21
C ILE A 15 1.11 7.48 -18.63
N ASN A 16 0.59 6.80 -17.60
CA ASN A 16 -0.59 7.26 -16.90
C ASN A 16 -0.29 8.59 -16.17
N SER A 17 -1.22 9.55 -16.27
CA SER A 17 -1.04 10.89 -15.68
C SER A 17 -1.01 10.88 -14.15
N ASP A 18 -1.83 10.05 -13.52
CA ASP A 18 -1.94 9.95 -12.06
C ASP A 18 -0.70 9.29 -11.49
N VAL A 19 -0.18 8.25 -12.15
CA VAL A 19 1.09 7.62 -11.80
C VAL A 19 2.24 8.62 -11.88
N ASN A 20 2.30 9.43 -12.95
CA ASN A 20 3.30 10.48 -13.08
C ASN A 20 3.16 11.57 -11.99
N GLY A 21 1.93 11.91 -11.62
CA GLY A 21 1.63 12.84 -10.51
C GLY A 21 2.15 12.31 -9.18
N SER A 22 1.74 11.10 -8.81
CA SER A 22 2.18 10.43 -7.57
C SER A 22 3.70 10.28 -7.51
N TYR A 23 4.35 9.94 -8.62
CA TYR A 23 5.81 9.86 -8.69
C TYR A 23 6.49 11.22 -8.41
N ASN A 24 5.97 12.31 -8.97
CA ASN A 24 6.53 13.64 -8.72
C ASN A 24 6.30 14.13 -7.28
N ILE A 25 5.17 13.76 -6.66
CA ILE A 25 4.92 14.02 -5.23
C ILE A 25 5.94 13.24 -4.39
N LEU A 26 6.10 11.95 -4.66
CA LEU A 26 7.05 11.10 -3.95
C LEU A 26 8.47 11.67 -4.02
N ARG A 27 8.96 12.03 -5.20
CA ARG A 27 10.29 12.64 -5.37
C ARG A 27 10.48 13.95 -4.60
N LYS A 28 9.42 14.74 -4.41
CA LYS A 28 9.47 16.01 -3.66
C LYS A 28 9.43 15.78 -2.16
N ALA A 29 8.57 14.89 -1.69
CA ALA A 29 8.39 14.62 -0.27
C ALA A 29 9.54 13.81 0.30
N ILE A 30 10.07 12.85 -0.46
CA ILE A 30 11.12 11.92 -0.04
C ILE A 30 12.15 11.80 -1.17
N PRO A 31 13.15 12.70 -1.24
CA PRO A 31 14.14 12.72 -2.32
C PRO A 31 14.92 11.41 -2.47
N ASN A 32 15.13 10.70 -1.36
CA ASN A 32 15.91 9.46 -1.27
C ASN A 32 15.04 8.19 -1.28
N ALA A 33 13.77 8.29 -1.69
CA ALA A 33 12.80 7.18 -1.67
C ALA A 33 13.27 5.92 -2.41
N PHE A 34 14.11 6.09 -3.44
CA PHE A 34 14.60 4.98 -4.27
C PHE A 34 16.02 4.51 -3.93
N SER A 35 16.76 5.25 -3.11
CA SER A 35 18.11 4.85 -2.67
C SER A 35 18.06 3.98 -1.41
N ASN A 36 17.21 4.38 -0.46
CA ASN A 36 17.11 3.73 0.85
C ASN A 36 15.86 2.85 0.96
N GLY A 37 15.01 2.84 -0.08
CA GLY A 37 13.67 2.28 -0.03
C GLY A 37 12.68 3.20 0.68
N ILE A 38 11.40 2.86 0.56
CA ILE A 38 10.32 3.47 1.34
C ILE A 38 9.94 2.47 2.43
N GLU A 39 9.82 2.92 3.67
CA GLU A 39 9.30 2.08 4.75
C GLU A 39 7.89 1.57 4.41
N SER A 40 7.55 0.39 4.94
CA SER A 40 6.24 -0.21 4.69
C SER A 40 5.11 0.67 5.24
N CYS A 41 3.88 0.42 4.78
CA CYS A 41 2.69 1.07 5.31
C CYS A 41 2.61 0.85 6.82
N VAL A 42 2.30 1.90 7.60
CA VAL A 42 2.07 1.81 9.06
C VAL A 42 1.03 0.75 9.40
N VAL A 43 0.01 0.61 8.54
CA VAL A 43 -0.98 -0.47 8.60
C VAL A 43 -1.04 -1.17 7.25
N GLN A 44 -0.87 -2.50 7.26
CA GLN A 44 -1.02 -3.32 6.07
C GLN A 44 -2.50 -3.69 5.89
N PRO A 45 -3.11 -3.41 4.73
CA PRO A 45 -4.50 -3.75 4.50
C PRO A 45 -4.66 -5.27 4.53
N ARG A 46 -5.38 -5.77 5.54
CA ARG A 46 -5.73 -7.17 5.67
C ARG A 46 -7.07 -7.41 5.01
N ARG A 47 -7.13 -8.35 4.07
CA ARG A 47 -8.42 -8.83 3.55
C ARG A 47 -9.16 -9.56 4.66
N VAL A 48 -10.25 -8.97 5.13
CA VAL A 48 -11.14 -9.58 6.12
C VAL A 48 -12.38 -10.12 5.42
N ASN A 49 -12.78 -11.34 5.79
CA ASN A 49 -14.09 -11.85 5.42
C ASN A 49 -15.02 -11.64 6.64
N PRO A 50 -15.99 -10.72 6.60
CA PRO A 50 -16.82 -10.39 7.75
C PRO A 50 -17.64 -11.58 8.27
N LEU A 51 -17.93 -12.56 7.41
CA LEU A 51 -18.67 -13.79 7.76
C LEU A 51 -17.79 -14.88 8.42
N LYS A 52 -16.47 -14.68 8.43
CA LYS A 52 -15.48 -15.60 9.03
C LYS A 52 -14.65 -14.89 10.11
N VAL A 53 -15.19 -13.82 10.69
CA VAL A 53 -14.63 -13.27 11.93
C VAL A 53 -14.97 -14.29 13.01
N GLN A 54 -14.02 -15.17 13.36
CA GLN A 54 -14.07 -15.86 14.63
C GLN A 54 -14.21 -14.79 15.70
N ALA A 55 -15.19 -14.95 16.59
CA ALA A 55 -15.43 -14.04 17.69
C ALA A 55 -14.10 -13.77 18.40
N LYS A 56 -13.85 -12.49 18.69
CA LYS A 56 -12.68 -12.05 19.46
C LYS A 56 -12.75 -12.73 20.83
N GLY A 57 -12.04 -13.84 21.03
CA GLY A 57 -12.07 -14.57 22.30
C GLY A 57 -11.45 -15.96 22.34
N GLU A 58 -11.23 -16.65 21.22
CA GLU A 58 -10.75 -18.05 21.28
C GLU A 58 -9.35 -18.19 20.69
N GLY A 59 -8.35 -17.83 21.50
CA GLY A 59 -6.96 -18.17 21.28
C GLY A 59 -6.43 -18.96 22.46
N LEU A 60 -6.06 -20.23 22.21
CA LEU A 60 -4.96 -20.98 22.84
C LEU A 60 -4.75 -20.80 24.36
N ASP A 61 -5.67 -21.24 25.22
CA ASP A 61 -5.34 -21.52 26.65
C ASP A 61 -6.14 -22.65 27.32
N ALA A 62 -6.86 -23.48 26.56
CA ALA A 62 -7.64 -24.60 27.10
C ALA A 62 -6.79 -25.82 27.53
N SER A 63 -5.67 -25.61 28.21
CA SER A 63 -4.83 -26.69 28.76
C SER A 63 -4.47 -26.55 30.23
N HIS A 64 -5.16 -25.69 31.00
CA HIS A 64 -4.81 -25.49 32.42
C HIS A 64 -5.98 -25.40 33.40
N VAL A 65 -6.98 -26.27 33.33
CA VAL A 65 -7.73 -26.68 34.55
C VAL A 65 -8.31 -28.09 34.38
N MET A 66 -7.54 -29.11 34.72
CA MET A 66 -8.02 -30.45 35.11
C MET A 66 -7.04 -30.98 36.17
N SER A 67 -7.27 -30.61 37.42
CA SER A 67 -6.95 -31.41 38.61
C SER A 67 -7.93 -31.09 39.72
#